data_AF-A0A2V9PB51-F1
#
_entry.id   AF-A0A2V9PB51-F1
#
_cell.length_a   1.000
_cell.length_b   1.000
_cell.length_c   1.000
_cell.angle_alpha   90.00
_cell.angle_beta   90.00
_cell.angle_gamma   90.00
#
_symmetry.space_group_name_H-M   'P 1'
#
loop_
_entity.id
_entity.type
_entity.pdbx_description
1 polymer ?
#
loop_
_entity_poly.entity_id
_entity_poly.type
_entity_poly.pdbx_seq_one_letter_code
_entity_poly.pdbx_strand_id
1 'polypeptide(L)'
;LQDNCTVLASGDGYVDAGFTPVKLSLKAVAMVDLMLLEDKADFKFQTWDALKSSDAVISDFISVGSTDVGAKAHYDNLRQTKPAALASLLNLATAMKTIQLPNKTPLDYFEEILWDESLAQDRFFGYADKSIVDQVRRAAMEGEFAPEPSPGLFHPDATSSFKQIQFGEANVQLTFHENDRKKIGGVDCIKVEPDIDYFKDLGAHTLLEVIPNSITHGLTDPKKVYVLRWIAGRHAGVPEFAPTYTIGV
;
A
#
# COMPACT_ATOMS: atom_id res chain seq x y z
N LEU A 1 30.56 -11.36 14.91
CA LEU A 1 30.16 -9.94 14.87
C LEU A 1 29.43 -9.73 13.55
N GLN A 2 28.10 -9.66 13.60
CA GLN A 2 27.30 -9.17 12.48
C GLN A 2 26.89 -7.76 12.90
N ASP A 3 27.52 -6.76 12.31
CA ASP A 3 27.13 -5.38 12.52
C ASP A 3 25.96 -5.08 11.58
N ASN A 4 24.90 -4.49 12.12
CA ASN A 4 23.81 -3.94 11.32
C ASN A 4 24.15 -2.47 11.03
N CYS A 5 24.13 -2.10 9.77
CA CYS A 5 24.34 -0.72 9.36
C CYS A 5 23.08 -0.14 8.73
N THR A 6 22.98 1.18 8.79
CA THR A 6 22.03 1.97 8.03
C THR A 6 22.79 2.63 6.88
N VAL A 7 22.23 2.56 5.67
CA VAL A 7 22.78 3.25 4.50
C VAL A 7 21.82 4.38 4.14
N LEU A 8 22.37 5.57 3.95
CA LEU A 8 21.64 6.78 3.57
C LEU A 8 22.22 7.32 2.26
N ALA A 9 21.35 7.81 1.40
CA ALA A 9 21.70 8.55 0.19
C ALA A 9 20.96 9.88 0.18
N SER A 10 21.67 10.92 -0.24
CA SER A 10 21.17 12.29 -0.34
C SER A 10 21.75 12.95 -1.59
N GLY A 11 21.03 13.91 -2.16
CA GLY A 11 21.50 14.67 -3.32
C GLY A 11 20.72 15.97 -3.49
N ASP A 12 21.39 17.01 -4.00
CA ASP A 12 20.75 18.31 -4.21
C ASP A 12 19.54 18.20 -5.15
N GLY A 13 18.38 18.66 -4.68
CA GLY A 13 17.13 18.61 -5.44
C GLY A 13 16.41 17.25 -5.41
N TYR A 14 16.83 16.34 -4.53
CA TYR A 14 16.20 15.05 -4.30
C TYR A 14 15.78 14.86 -2.85
N VAL A 15 14.72 14.08 -2.66
CA VAL A 15 14.31 13.55 -1.36
C VAL A 15 15.26 12.42 -0.97
N ASP A 16 15.88 12.56 0.20
CA ASP A 16 16.76 11.57 0.81
C ASP A 16 16.09 10.19 0.94
N ALA A 17 16.89 9.14 0.81
CA ALA A 17 16.46 7.76 0.96
C ALA A 17 17.42 6.97 1.84
N GLY A 18 16.90 5.92 2.48
CA GLY A 18 17.69 5.06 3.34
C GLY A 18 17.15 3.65 3.43
N PHE A 19 17.99 2.74 3.88
CA PHE A 19 17.61 1.36 4.14
C PHE A 19 18.31 0.80 5.39
N THR A 20 17.56 0.03 6.17
CA THR A 20 18.03 -0.61 7.40
C THR A 20 17.20 -1.86 7.71
N PRO A 21 17.78 -2.91 8.34
CA PRO A 21 19.20 -3.10 8.59
C PRO A 21 19.92 -3.70 7.36
N VAL A 22 21.13 -3.22 7.09
CA VAL A 22 22.06 -3.86 6.16
C VAL A 22 23.01 -4.75 6.97
N LYS A 23 22.91 -6.06 6.77
CA LYS A 23 23.77 -7.04 7.45
C LYS A 23 25.14 -7.10 6.80
N LEU A 24 26.17 -6.64 7.50
CA LEU A 24 27.53 -6.74 7.02
C LEU A 24 28.16 -8.08 7.41
N SER A 25 29.02 -8.59 6.53
CA SER A 25 29.78 -9.83 6.73
C SER A 25 31.15 -9.72 6.09
N LEU A 26 32.18 -10.24 6.77
CA LEU A 26 33.53 -10.35 6.18
C LEU A 26 33.59 -11.32 4.99
N LYS A 27 32.53 -12.12 4.77
CA LYS A 27 32.50 -13.18 3.76
C LYS A 27 31.66 -12.83 2.53
N ALA A 28 30.90 -11.74 2.55
CA ALA A 28 29.97 -11.40 1.47
C ALA A 28 29.81 -9.88 1.33
N VAL A 29 29.67 -9.42 0.09
CA VAL A 29 29.29 -8.03 -0.22
C VAL A 29 27.80 -7.86 0.06
N ALA A 30 27.44 -6.83 0.82
CA ALA A 30 26.06 -6.40 0.98
C ALA A 30 25.75 -5.37 -0.12
N MET A 31 24.66 -5.60 -0.86
CA MET A 31 24.14 -4.67 -1.86
C MET A 31 22.92 -3.95 -1.30
N VAL A 32 22.80 -2.66 -1.61
CA VAL A 32 21.64 -1.83 -1.27
C VAL A 32 21.19 -1.08 -2.51
N ASP A 33 19.92 -1.23 -2.85
CA ASP A 33 19.27 -0.47 -3.92
C ASP A 33 18.48 0.66 -3.27
N LEU A 34 18.83 1.91 -3.58
CA LEU A 34 18.13 3.11 -3.07
C LEU A 34 17.53 3.90 -4.23
N MET A 35 16.40 4.55 -3.98
CA MET A 35 15.71 5.42 -4.94
C MET A 35 15.59 6.83 -4.37
N LEU A 36 16.19 7.80 -5.06
CA LEU A 36 16.05 9.22 -4.79
C LEU A 36 15.00 9.80 -5.75
N LEU A 37 13.96 10.43 -5.21
CA LEU A 37 12.95 11.14 -6.01
C LEU A 37 13.31 12.61 -6.07
N GLU A 38 13.21 13.24 -7.25
CA GLU A 38 13.38 14.68 -7.37
C GLU A 38 12.29 15.41 -6.56
N ASP A 39 12.67 16.46 -5.82
CA ASP A 39 11.78 17.20 -4.90
C ASP A 39 10.52 17.75 -5.57
N LYS A 40 10.63 18.07 -6.86
CA LYS A 40 9.56 18.67 -7.67
C LYS A 40 8.84 17.66 -8.56
N ALA A 41 9.22 16.38 -8.51
CA ALA A 41 8.59 15.38 -9.34
C ALA A 41 7.13 15.19 -8.92
N ASP A 42 6.27 14.93 -9.89
CA ASP A 42 4.85 14.73 -9.67
C ASP A 42 4.30 13.52 -10.40
N PHE A 43 3.09 13.10 -10.00
CA PHE A 43 2.45 11.93 -10.57
C PHE A 43 2.08 12.14 -12.04
N LYS A 44 2.44 11.18 -12.88
CA LYS A 44 1.99 11.09 -14.27
C LYS A 44 1.17 9.81 -14.41
N PHE A 45 -0.14 9.99 -14.42
CA PHE A 45 -1.10 8.89 -14.55
C PHE A 45 -1.37 8.55 -16.02
N GLN A 46 -1.58 7.26 -16.29
CA GLN A 46 -2.10 6.81 -17.57
C GLN A 46 -3.56 7.23 -17.75
N THR A 47 -4.04 7.28 -19.00
CA THR A 47 -5.48 7.37 -19.27
C THR A 47 -6.17 6.07 -18.86
N TRP A 48 -7.49 6.10 -18.62
CA TRP A 48 -8.26 4.90 -18.30
C TRP A 48 -8.07 3.77 -19.33
N ASP A 49 -8.11 4.09 -20.63
CA ASP A 49 -7.96 3.09 -21.68
C ASP A 49 -6.53 2.52 -21.75
N ALA A 50 -5.51 3.35 -21.46
CA ALA A 50 -4.12 2.89 -21.36
C ALA A 50 -3.91 1.99 -20.13
N LEU A 51 -4.55 2.31 -19.00
CA LEU A 51 -4.56 1.48 -17.80
C LEU A 51 -5.19 0.11 -18.10
N LYS A 52 -6.39 0.07 -18.70
CA LYS A 52 -7.04 -1.20 -19.11
C LYS A 52 -6.15 -2.03 -20.02
N SER A 53 -5.43 -1.38 -20.93
CA SER A 53 -4.55 -2.06 -21.88
C SER A 53 -3.28 -2.60 -21.23
N SER A 54 -2.76 -1.93 -20.20
CA SER A 54 -1.48 -2.28 -19.56
C SER A 54 -1.64 -3.20 -18.35
N ASP A 55 -2.73 -3.08 -17.60
CA ASP A 55 -2.99 -3.89 -16.41
C ASP A 55 -4.50 -4.13 -16.20
N ALA A 56 -5.02 -5.17 -16.85
CA ALA A 56 -6.42 -5.57 -16.75
C ALA A 56 -6.86 -5.87 -15.31
N VAL A 57 -5.98 -6.45 -14.48
CA VAL A 57 -6.33 -6.80 -13.08
C VAL A 57 -6.61 -5.56 -12.27
N ILE A 58 -5.78 -4.52 -12.42
CA ILE A 58 -5.96 -3.26 -11.69
C ILE A 58 -7.18 -2.50 -12.24
N SER A 59 -7.41 -2.51 -13.55
CA SER A 59 -8.61 -1.87 -14.12
C SER A 59 -9.91 -2.59 -13.74
N ASP A 60 -9.89 -3.92 -13.67
CA ASP A 60 -11.05 -4.72 -13.26
C ASP A 60 -11.36 -4.44 -11.79
N PHE A 61 -10.33 -4.39 -10.93
CA PHE A 61 -10.49 -3.98 -9.53
C PHE A 61 -11.06 -2.55 -9.40
N ILE A 62 -10.54 -1.58 -10.14
CA ILE A 62 -11.10 -0.21 -10.13
C ILE A 62 -12.55 -0.17 -10.65
N SER A 63 -12.96 -1.17 -11.44
CA SER A 63 -14.31 -1.24 -11.99
C SER A 63 -15.33 -1.90 -11.06
N VAL A 64 -14.92 -2.50 -9.94
CA VAL A 64 -15.84 -3.19 -9.03
C VAL A 64 -16.94 -2.25 -8.53
N GLY A 65 -18.19 -2.73 -8.55
CA GLY A 65 -19.37 -1.97 -8.16
C GLY A 65 -19.76 -0.86 -9.14
N SER A 66 -19.10 -0.74 -10.30
CA SER A 66 -19.33 0.31 -11.29
C SER A 66 -19.47 -0.25 -12.71
N THR A 67 -20.06 0.53 -13.61
CA THR A 67 -19.95 0.28 -15.06
C THR A 67 -18.59 0.80 -15.57
N ASP A 68 -18.09 0.36 -16.73
CA ASP A 68 -16.84 0.88 -17.31
C ASP A 68 -16.87 2.42 -17.46
N VAL A 69 -18.03 2.98 -17.85
CA VAL A 69 -18.23 4.44 -17.94
C VAL A 69 -18.12 5.11 -16.57
N GLY A 70 -18.71 4.50 -15.53
CA GLY A 70 -18.63 4.99 -14.15
C GLY A 70 -17.21 4.91 -13.58
N ALA A 71 -16.55 3.77 -13.74
CA ALA A 71 -15.17 3.53 -13.31
C ALA A 71 -14.21 4.53 -13.97
N LYS A 72 -14.35 4.73 -15.28
CA LYS A 72 -13.62 5.76 -16.02
C LYS A 72 -13.83 7.16 -15.43
N ALA A 73 -15.07 7.53 -15.13
CA ALA A 73 -15.40 8.84 -14.57
C ALA A 73 -14.79 9.03 -13.18
N HIS A 74 -14.84 8.02 -12.31
CA HIS A 74 -14.20 8.05 -10.99
C HIS A 74 -12.68 8.21 -11.09
N TYR A 75 -12.04 7.39 -11.95
CA TYR A 75 -10.60 7.45 -12.20
C TYR A 75 -10.18 8.82 -12.73
N ASP A 76 -10.86 9.34 -13.76
CA ASP A 76 -10.55 10.65 -14.34
C ASP A 76 -10.80 11.80 -13.36
N ASN A 77 -11.82 11.71 -12.51
CA ASN A 77 -12.09 12.69 -11.48
C ASN A 77 -10.97 12.74 -10.44
N LEU A 78 -10.54 11.58 -9.90
CA LEU A 78 -9.43 11.55 -8.95
C LEU A 78 -8.12 12.04 -9.58
N ARG A 79 -7.86 11.65 -10.84
CA ARG A 79 -6.69 12.11 -11.59
C ARG A 79 -6.61 13.64 -11.68
N GLN A 80 -7.76 14.32 -11.74
CA GLN A 80 -7.84 15.78 -11.85
C GLN A 80 -7.88 16.49 -10.50
N THR A 81 -8.57 15.90 -9.52
CA THR A 81 -8.94 16.61 -8.28
C THR A 81 -8.18 16.13 -7.04
N LYS A 82 -7.76 14.86 -7.01
CA LYS A 82 -7.12 14.21 -5.86
C LYS A 82 -5.99 13.25 -6.32
N PRO A 83 -4.94 13.74 -6.99
CA PRO A 83 -3.90 12.87 -7.57
C PRO A 83 -3.18 12.01 -6.52
N ALA A 84 -2.92 12.53 -5.31
CA ALA A 84 -2.32 11.74 -4.24
C ALA A 84 -3.23 10.57 -3.81
N ALA A 85 -4.54 10.78 -3.76
CA ALA A 85 -5.49 9.72 -3.42
C ALA A 85 -5.56 8.64 -4.52
N LEU A 86 -5.48 9.05 -5.80
CA LEU A 86 -5.34 8.10 -6.91
C LEU A 86 -4.05 7.28 -6.82
N ALA A 87 -2.91 7.92 -6.55
CA ALA A 87 -1.64 7.23 -6.38
C ALA A 87 -1.68 6.24 -5.20
N SER A 88 -2.33 6.61 -4.10
CA SER A 88 -2.55 5.72 -2.96
C SER A 88 -3.35 4.47 -3.34
N LEU A 89 -4.49 4.66 -4.02
CA LEU A 89 -5.31 3.56 -4.53
C LEU A 89 -4.50 2.63 -5.44
N LEU A 90 -3.70 3.19 -6.36
CA LEU A 90 -2.87 2.39 -7.27
C LEU A 90 -1.73 1.67 -6.56
N ASN A 91 -1.11 2.27 -5.54
CA ASN A 91 -0.10 1.62 -4.70
C ASN A 91 -0.71 0.43 -3.96
N LEU A 92 -1.85 0.65 -3.30
CA LEU A 92 -2.59 -0.37 -2.56
C LEU A 92 -3.04 -1.49 -3.49
N ALA A 93 -3.62 -1.16 -4.64
CA ALA A 93 -4.06 -2.16 -5.60
C ALA A 93 -2.89 -3.00 -6.13
N THR A 94 -1.77 -2.37 -6.48
CA THR A 94 -0.56 -3.06 -6.94
C THR A 94 0.03 -3.97 -5.87
N ALA A 95 0.04 -3.49 -4.62
CA ALA A 95 0.51 -4.28 -3.48
C ALA A 95 -0.40 -5.48 -3.20
N MET A 96 -1.72 -5.26 -3.15
CA MET A 96 -2.69 -6.32 -2.91
C MET A 96 -2.74 -7.33 -4.05
N LYS A 97 -2.51 -6.93 -5.29
CA LYS A 97 -2.42 -7.85 -6.44
C LYS A 97 -1.35 -8.94 -6.27
N THR A 98 -0.32 -8.72 -5.46
CA THR A 98 0.76 -9.68 -5.24
C THR A 98 0.70 -10.39 -3.89
N ILE A 99 -0.16 -9.94 -2.98
CA ILE A 99 -0.39 -10.60 -1.69
C ILE A 99 -1.20 -11.87 -1.91
N GLN A 100 -0.61 -13.02 -1.55
CA GLN A 100 -1.30 -14.29 -1.60
C GLN A 100 -1.98 -14.58 -0.27
N LEU A 101 -3.31 -14.58 -0.27
CA LEU A 101 -4.07 -15.23 0.79
C LEU A 101 -4.27 -16.71 0.44
N PRO A 102 -4.73 -17.57 1.37
CA PRO A 102 -4.82 -19.01 1.13
C PRO A 102 -5.67 -19.44 -0.09
N ASN A 103 -6.56 -18.58 -0.59
CA ASN A 103 -7.40 -18.88 -1.76
C ASN A 103 -7.15 -17.94 -2.96
N LYS A 104 -7.02 -16.64 -2.71
CA LYS A 104 -6.94 -15.59 -3.76
C LYS A 104 -6.14 -14.39 -3.24
N THR A 105 -6.04 -13.32 -4.03
CA THR A 105 -5.50 -12.04 -3.56
C THR A 105 -6.58 -11.23 -2.82
N PRO A 106 -6.22 -10.24 -1.98
CA PRO A 106 -7.19 -9.33 -1.38
C PRO A 106 -8.11 -8.63 -2.40
N LEU A 107 -7.61 -8.29 -3.60
CA LEU A 107 -8.41 -7.61 -4.63
C LEU A 107 -9.63 -8.42 -5.05
N ASP A 108 -9.49 -9.74 -5.12
CA ASP A 108 -10.51 -10.67 -5.61
C ASP A 108 -11.75 -10.78 -4.72
N TYR A 109 -11.74 -10.14 -3.54
CA TYR A 109 -12.86 -10.11 -2.62
C TYR A 109 -13.67 -8.82 -2.71
N PHE A 110 -13.14 -7.74 -3.29
CA PHE A 110 -13.86 -6.46 -3.36
C PHE A 110 -14.99 -6.52 -4.38
N GLU A 111 -16.17 -6.09 -3.96
CA GLU A 111 -17.37 -5.99 -4.80
C GLU A 111 -17.70 -4.52 -5.14
N GLU A 112 -17.17 -3.56 -4.37
CA GLU A 112 -17.38 -2.13 -4.58
C GLU A 112 -16.27 -1.30 -3.91
N ILE A 113 -15.77 -0.26 -4.59
CA ILE A 113 -14.93 0.79 -4.01
C ILE A 113 -15.82 1.98 -3.61
N LEU A 114 -15.54 2.57 -2.45
CA LEU A 114 -16.18 3.82 -2.03
C LEU A 114 -15.40 5.02 -2.60
N TRP A 115 -16.00 5.68 -3.59
CA TRP A 115 -15.43 6.79 -4.34
C TRP A 115 -15.65 8.18 -3.71
N ASP A 116 -16.04 8.23 -2.44
CA ASP A 116 -16.39 9.47 -1.73
C ASP A 116 -15.19 10.12 -1.03
N GLU A 117 -15.45 11.03 -0.10
CA GLU A 117 -14.42 11.75 0.67
C GLU A 117 -13.56 10.85 1.57
N SER A 118 -13.95 9.60 1.79
CA SER A 118 -13.16 8.64 2.58
C SER A 118 -11.93 8.10 1.84
N LEU A 119 -11.88 8.25 0.50
CA LEU A 119 -10.71 7.93 -0.32
C LEU A 119 -9.67 9.05 -0.20
N ALA A 120 -8.52 8.72 0.40
CA ALA A 120 -7.50 9.68 0.83
C ALA A 120 -6.09 9.26 0.36
N GLN A 121 -5.08 10.07 0.71
CA GLN A 121 -3.70 9.85 0.26
C GLN A 121 -3.00 8.64 0.89
N ASP A 122 -3.59 8.06 1.93
CA ASP A 122 -3.05 6.96 2.74
C ASP A 122 -3.93 5.68 2.69
N ARG A 123 -5.19 5.80 2.27
CA ARG A 123 -6.19 4.72 2.37
C ARG A 123 -7.34 4.87 1.39
N PHE A 124 -8.10 3.79 1.24
CA PHE A 124 -9.45 3.83 0.67
C PHE A 124 -10.38 2.90 1.44
N PHE A 125 -11.68 2.96 1.15
CA PHE A 125 -12.65 2.03 1.68
C PHE A 125 -13.38 1.31 0.54
N GLY A 126 -13.84 0.09 0.81
CA GLY A 126 -14.69 -0.65 -0.09
C GLY A 126 -15.50 -1.70 0.64
N TYR A 127 -16.45 -2.31 -0.06
CA TYR A 127 -17.15 -3.48 0.42
C TYR A 127 -16.55 -4.72 -0.24
N ALA A 128 -16.19 -5.69 0.59
CA ALA A 128 -15.62 -6.95 0.14
C ALA A 128 -16.38 -8.14 0.73
N ASP A 129 -16.42 -9.27 0.00
CA ASP A 129 -16.93 -10.54 0.50
C ASP A 129 -16.33 -10.82 1.89
N LYS A 130 -17.20 -10.99 2.88
CA LYS A 130 -16.82 -11.15 4.29
C LYS A 130 -15.82 -12.28 4.53
N SER A 131 -15.74 -13.27 3.64
CA SER A 131 -14.79 -14.37 3.76
C SER A 131 -13.33 -13.92 3.72
N ILE A 132 -13.03 -12.72 3.21
CA ILE A 132 -11.68 -12.13 3.25
C ILE A 132 -11.09 -12.10 4.66
N VAL A 133 -11.92 -11.89 5.70
CA VAL A 133 -11.47 -11.83 7.09
C VAL A 133 -10.84 -13.15 7.51
N ASP A 134 -11.51 -14.27 7.21
CA ASP A 134 -10.99 -15.60 7.57
C ASP A 134 -9.76 -15.97 6.74
N GLN A 135 -9.64 -15.45 5.52
CA GLN A 135 -8.46 -15.63 4.66
C GLN A 135 -7.25 -14.91 5.24
N VAL A 136 -7.43 -13.66 5.69
CA VAL A 136 -6.36 -12.87 6.32
C VAL A 136 -5.99 -13.43 7.69
N ARG A 137 -6.97 -13.91 8.49
CA ARG A 137 -6.69 -14.62 9.75
C ARG A 137 -5.84 -15.86 9.53
N ARG A 138 -6.13 -16.66 8.50
CA ARG A 138 -5.30 -17.83 8.15
C ARG A 138 -3.91 -17.42 7.66
N ALA A 139 -3.80 -16.41 6.79
CA ALA A 139 -2.52 -15.87 6.38
C ALA A 139 -1.70 -15.37 7.58
N ALA A 140 -2.35 -14.81 8.61
CA ALA A 140 -1.69 -14.42 9.85
C ALA A 140 -1.18 -15.63 10.66
N MET A 141 -1.95 -16.74 10.71
CA MET A 141 -1.48 -17.99 11.32
C MET A 141 -0.28 -18.60 10.59
N GLU A 142 -0.15 -18.33 9.30
CA GLU A 142 0.96 -18.77 8.44
C GLU A 142 2.17 -17.81 8.49
N GLY A 143 2.04 -16.67 9.17
CA GLY A 143 3.13 -15.70 9.34
C GLY A 143 3.27 -14.69 8.21
N GLU A 144 2.24 -14.49 7.39
CA GLU A 144 2.23 -13.46 6.33
C GLU A 144 1.68 -12.12 6.82
N PHE A 145 0.81 -12.17 7.82
CA PHE A 145 0.20 -11.02 8.50
C PHE A 145 0.37 -11.11 10.02
N ALA A 146 0.28 -9.97 10.70
CA ALA A 146 0.19 -9.89 12.15
C ALA A 146 -1.07 -9.09 12.53
N PRO A 147 -1.80 -9.49 13.59
CA PRO A 147 -2.92 -8.70 14.09
C PRO A 147 -2.41 -7.41 14.74
N GLU A 148 -3.05 -6.28 14.44
CA GLU A 148 -2.79 -5.01 15.11
C GLU A 148 -3.60 -4.95 16.42
N PRO A 149 -2.96 -4.65 17.57
CA PRO A 149 -3.68 -4.54 18.84
C PRO A 149 -4.57 -3.30 18.85
N SER A 150 -5.83 -3.46 19.27
CA SER A 150 -6.78 -2.35 19.51
C SER A 150 -7.06 -1.48 18.27
N PRO A 151 -7.57 -2.03 17.16
CA PRO A 151 -7.82 -1.28 15.92
C PRO A 151 -8.78 -0.10 16.11
N GLY A 152 -9.72 -0.22 17.06
CA GLY A 152 -10.68 0.83 17.43
C GLY A 152 -10.07 2.13 17.98
N LEU A 153 -8.77 2.13 18.33
CA LEU A 153 -8.09 3.34 18.81
C LEU A 153 -7.84 4.36 17.69
N PHE A 154 -7.57 3.86 16.48
CA PHE A 154 -7.25 4.69 15.31
C PHE A 154 -8.35 4.66 14.24
N HIS A 155 -9.18 3.61 14.24
CA HIS A 155 -10.27 3.41 13.29
C HIS A 155 -11.57 3.18 14.07
N PRO A 156 -12.40 4.21 14.30
CA PRO A 156 -13.70 4.04 14.94
C PRO A 156 -14.49 2.92 14.25
N ASP A 157 -15.12 2.07 15.04
CA ASP A 157 -15.91 0.91 14.60
C ASP A 157 -15.12 -0.26 13.95
N ALA A 158 -13.79 -0.17 13.86
CA ALA A 158 -12.98 -1.29 13.42
C ALA A 158 -13.04 -2.46 14.41
N THR A 159 -13.32 -3.63 13.86
CA THR A 159 -13.53 -4.88 14.60
C THR A 159 -12.26 -5.72 14.67
N SER A 160 -11.46 -5.71 13.60
CA SER A 160 -10.15 -6.38 13.53
C SER A 160 -9.27 -5.66 12.51
N SER A 161 -7.95 -5.75 12.67
CA SER A 161 -6.99 -5.20 11.70
C SER A 161 -5.75 -6.07 11.65
N PHE A 162 -5.17 -6.22 10.46
CA PHE A 162 -4.03 -7.07 10.20
C PHE A 162 -3.04 -6.38 9.27
N LYS A 163 -1.77 -6.39 9.63
CA LYS A 163 -0.68 -5.79 8.88
C LYS A 163 0.20 -6.87 8.25
N GLN A 164 0.53 -6.72 6.97
CA GLN A 164 1.49 -7.56 6.28
C GLN A 164 2.86 -7.47 6.99
N ILE A 165 3.61 -8.56 7.11
CA ILE A 165 4.91 -8.55 7.81
C ILE A 165 6.13 -8.84 6.93
N GLN A 166 5.91 -8.90 5.61
CA GLN A 166 6.92 -9.20 4.60
C GLN A 166 8.07 -8.19 4.59
N PHE A 167 7.78 -6.90 4.76
CA PHE A 167 8.77 -5.82 4.67
C PHE A 167 9.06 -5.18 6.05
N GLY A 168 10.15 -4.42 6.13
CA GLY A 168 10.44 -3.55 7.28
C GLY A 168 9.55 -2.30 7.30
N GLU A 169 9.15 -1.82 6.13
CA GLU A 169 8.42 -0.59 5.91
C GLU A 169 7.37 -0.75 4.81
N ALA A 170 6.42 0.18 4.76
CA ALA A 170 5.40 0.29 3.70
C ALA A 170 4.59 -1.00 3.49
N ASN A 171 4.21 -1.67 4.58
CA ASN A 171 3.37 -2.87 4.54
C ASN A 171 1.89 -2.51 4.35
N VAL A 172 1.14 -3.39 3.67
CA VAL A 172 -0.33 -3.23 3.57
C VAL A 172 -0.96 -3.59 4.90
N GLN A 173 -1.87 -2.77 5.38
CA GLN A 173 -2.75 -3.07 6.49
C GLN A 173 -4.19 -3.19 5.97
N LEU A 174 -4.89 -4.21 6.44
CA LEU A 174 -6.30 -4.46 6.14
C LEU A 174 -7.10 -4.34 7.44
N THR A 175 -7.86 -3.27 7.55
CA THR A 175 -8.73 -3.00 8.69
C THR A 175 -10.17 -3.36 8.33
N PHE A 176 -10.83 -4.14 9.18
CA PHE A 176 -12.16 -4.69 8.94
C PHE A 176 -13.21 -4.07 9.86
N HIS A 177 -14.31 -3.63 9.25
CA HIS A 177 -15.48 -3.06 9.90
C HIS A 177 -16.63 -4.07 9.82
N GLU A 178 -16.50 -5.23 10.47
CA GLU A 178 -17.37 -6.42 10.30
C GLU A 178 -18.85 -6.19 10.66
N ASN A 179 -19.15 -5.09 11.36
CA ASN A 179 -20.50 -4.65 11.71
C ASN A 179 -21.15 -3.80 10.60
N ASP A 180 -20.36 -3.18 9.73
CA ASP A 180 -20.84 -2.41 8.57
C ASP A 180 -20.95 -3.36 7.37
N ARG A 181 -22.19 -3.72 7.03
CA ARG A 181 -22.52 -4.81 6.10
C ARG A 181 -23.40 -4.34 4.96
N LYS A 182 -23.13 -4.89 3.78
CA LYS A 182 -23.90 -4.62 2.56
C LYS A 182 -24.02 -5.89 1.73
N LYS A 183 -25.19 -6.13 1.14
CA LYS A 183 -25.36 -7.20 0.13
C LYS A 183 -25.19 -6.61 -1.26
N ILE A 184 -24.24 -7.11 -2.04
CA ILE A 184 -23.95 -6.67 -3.41
C ILE A 184 -23.99 -7.90 -4.30
N GLY A 185 -24.81 -7.92 -5.35
CA GLY A 185 -24.91 -9.09 -6.26
C GLY A 185 -25.28 -10.42 -5.58
N GLY A 186 -25.86 -10.39 -4.37
CA GLY A 186 -26.13 -11.57 -3.55
C GLY A 186 -24.98 -11.99 -2.62
N VAL A 187 -23.80 -11.37 -2.73
CA VAL A 187 -22.63 -11.57 -1.86
C VAL A 187 -22.80 -10.76 -0.57
N ASP A 188 -22.53 -11.39 0.58
CA ASP A 188 -22.58 -10.76 1.90
C ASP A 188 -21.23 -10.08 2.18
N CYS A 189 -21.21 -8.76 2.03
CA CYS A 189 -19.99 -7.96 2.11
C CYS A 189 -19.90 -7.23 3.46
N ILE A 190 -18.67 -6.97 3.88
CA ILE A 190 -18.32 -6.06 4.98
C ILE A 190 -17.52 -4.89 4.44
N LYS A 191 -17.52 -3.78 5.17
CA LYS A 191 -16.63 -2.66 4.86
C LYS A 191 -15.19 -3.00 5.26
N VAL A 192 -14.27 -2.73 4.35
CA VAL A 192 -12.83 -2.94 4.50
C VAL A 192 -12.10 -1.64 4.21
N GLU A 193 -11.07 -1.37 4.98
CA GLU A 193 -10.19 -0.22 4.88
C GLU A 193 -8.76 -0.71 4.65
N PRO A 194 -8.31 -0.74 3.39
CA PRO A 194 -6.90 -0.92 3.09
C PRO A 194 -6.14 0.39 3.25
N ASP A 195 -5.01 0.32 3.93
CA ASP A 195 -4.05 1.42 4.08
C ASP A 195 -2.61 0.90 3.98
N ILE A 196 -1.64 1.81 3.79
CA ILE A 196 -0.22 1.49 3.87
C ILE A 196 0.39 2.26 5.03
N ASP A 197 0.86 1.50 6.01
CA ASP A 197 1.64 2.02 7.11
C ASP A 197 3.12 2.05 6.73
N TYR A 198 3.78 3.16 7.01
CA TYR A 198 5.23 3.29 6.84
C TYR A 198 6.01 2.34 7.76
N PHE A 199 5.44 1.95 8.91
CA PHE A 199 6.19 1.30 9.97
C PHE A 199 5.66 -0.10 10.27
N LYS A 200 6.59 -1.06 10.42
CA LYS A 200 6.28 -2.42 10.88
C LYS A 200 5.88 -2.47 12.35
N ASP A 201 6.44 -1.62 13.22
CA ASP A 201 6.11 -1.54 14.64
C ASP A 201 6.36 -0.14 15.25
N LEU A 202 5.77 0.12 16.42
CA LEU A 202 5.96 1.36 17.20
C LEU A 202 7.44 1.63 17.58
N GLY A 203 8.32 0.61 17.56
CA GLY A 203 9.76 0.74 17.82
C GLY A 203 10.57 1.18 16.60
N ALA A 204 10.09 0.89 15.39
CA ALA A 204 10.64 1.35 14.12
C ALA A 204 10.53 2.88 13.95
N HIS A 205 9.74 3.55 14.80
CA HIS A 205 9.73 5.02 14.92
C HIS A 205 11.13 5.62 15.15
N THR A 206 12.05 4.89 15.79
CA THR A 206 13.43 5.35 16.03
C THR A 206 14.39 5.08 14.87
N LEU A 207 14.06 4.16 13.96
CA LEU A 207 14.95 3.75 12.87
C LEU A 207 14.80 4.58 11.59
N LEU A 208 13.75 5.40 11.48
CA LEU A 208 13.56 6.38 10.40
C LEU A 208 13.81 7.83 10.86
N GLU A 209 14.30 8.03 12.09
CA GLU A 209 14.89 9.30 12.56
C GLU A 209 16.19 9.70 11.79
N VAL A 210 16.58 8.90 10.80
CA VAL A 210 17.76 9.07 9.93
C VAL A 210 17.42 9.63 8.54
N ILE A 211 16.15 9.89 8.22
CA ILE A 211 15.79 10.82 7.12
C ILE A 211 15.41 12.15 7.79
N PRO A 212 16.36 13.09 7.98
CA PRO A 212 16.07 14.33 8.66
C PRO A 212 15.02 15.10 7.83
N ASN A 213 13.92 15.51 8.48
CA ASN A 213 12.83 16.34 7.94
C ASN A 213 11.62 15.66 7.27
N SER A 214 11.52 14.32 7.22
CA SER A 214 10.43 13.68 6.46
C SER A 214 9.27 13.10 7.29
N ILE A 215 9.35 13.08 8.63
CA ILE A 215 8.26 12.63 9.50
C ILE A 215 7.44 13.84 9.96
N THR A 216 6.53 14.30 9.09
CA THR A 216 5.42 15.14 9.53
C THR A 216 4.31 14.22 10.02
N HIS A 217 3.64 14.56 11.13
CA HIS A 217 2.48 13.85 11.68
C HIS A 217 1.21 13.91 10.77
N GLY A 218 1.39 13.97 9.45
CA GLY A 218 0.33 13.99 8.44
C GLY A 218 0.07 12.60 7.84
N LEU A 219 -0.95 12.50 7.00
CA LEU A 219 -1.29 11.27 6.28
C LEU A 219 -0.10 10.81 5.41
N THR A 220 0.05 9.49 5.27
CA THR A 220 1.06 8.83 4.43
C THR A 220 1.10 9.40 3.00
N ASP A 221 2.18 10.10 2.65
CA ASP A 221 2.56 10.46 1.27
C ASP A 221 2.78 9.23 0.33
N PRO A 222 1.97 9.06 -0.73
CA PRO A 222 2.08 7.93 -1.64
C PRO A 222 3.37 7.91 -2.48
N LYS A 223 4.09 9.03 -2.62
CA LYS A 223 5.43 9.04 -3.24
C LYS A 223 6.45 8.30 -2.37
N LYS A 224 6.38 8.51 -1.05
CA LYS A 224 7.26 7.79 -0.10
C LYS A 224 6.92 6.32 -0.04
N VAL A 225 5.63 5.96 -0.07
CA VAL A 225 5.20 4.56 -0.15
C VAL A 225 5.81 3.87 -1.37
N TYR A 226 5.76 4.52 -2.54
CA TYR A 226 6.38 4.01 -3.76
C TYR A 226 7.86 3.69 -3.56
N VAL A 227 8.63 4.67 -3.04
CA VAL A 227 10.07 4.53 -2.80
C VAL A 227 10.36 3.41 -1.80
N LEU A 228 9.72 3.46 -0.64
CA LEU A 228 9.97 2.52 0.45
C LEU A 228 9.62 1.09 0.04
N ARG A 229 8.47 0.89 -0.61
CA ARG A 229 8.04 -0.46 -1.04
C ARG A 229 8.87 -0.97 -2.22
N TRP A 230 9.32 -0.08 -3.13
CA TRP A 230 10.28 -0.46 -4.17
C TRP A 230 11.60 -0.93 -3.56
N ILE A 231 12.20 -0.14 -2.66
CA ILE A 231 13.45 -0.49 -1.96
C ILE A 231 13.28 -1.81 -1.20
N ALA A 232 12.24 -1.93 -0.38
CA ALA A 232 11.98 -3.14 0.39
C ALA A 232 11.77 -4.37 -0.51
N GLY A 233 11.09 -4.20 -1.64
CA GLY A 233 10.87 -5.26 -2.62
C GLY A 233 12.17 -5.75 -3.29
N ARG A 234 13.04 -4.81 -3.69
CA ARG A 234 14.38 -5.11 -4.23
C ARG A 234 15.20 -5.94 -3.25
N HIS A 235 15.17 -5.58 -1.98
CA HIS A 235 15.89 -6.29 -0.91
C HIS A 235 15.29 -7.65 -0.55
N ALA A 236 13.96 -7.80 -0.63
CA ALA A 236 13.28 -9.06 -0.38
C ALA A 236 13.37 -10.04 -1.56
N GLY A 237 13.85 -9.59 -2.73
CA GLY A 237 13.93 -10.42 -3.93
C GLY A 237 12.56 -10.74 -4.54
N VAL A 238 11.56 -9.89 -4.30
CA VAL A 238 10.22 -10.02 -4.89
C VAL A 238 10.15 -9.26 -6.22
N PRO A 239 9.10 -9.50 -7.05
CA PRO A 239 8.88 -8.70 -8.25
C PRO A 239 8.88 -7.20 -7.98
N GLU A 240 9.32 -6.42 -8.96
CA GLU A 240 9.39 -4.96 -8.83
C GLU A 240 8.02 -4.35 -8.50
N PHE A 241 8.01 -3.48 -7.50
CA PHE A 241 6.82 -2.70 -7.16
C PHE A 241 6.64 -1.59 -8.20
N ALA A 242 5.75 -1.81 -9.15
CA ALA A 242 5.53 -0.95 -10.31
C ALA A 242 4.03 -0.60 -10.47
N PRO A 243 3.47 0.29 -9.64
CA PRO A 243 2.11 0.78 -9.80
C PRO A 243 1.90 1.49 -11.13
N THR A 244 0.65 1.56 -11.60
CA THR A 244 0.30 2.02 -12.96
C THR A 244 0.32 3.56 -13.13
N TYR A 245 1.36 4.20 -12.60
CA TYR A 245 1.70 5.61 -12.77
C TYR A 245 3.22 5.76 -12.71
N THR A 246 3.74 6.89 -13.19
CA THR A 246 5.16 7.25 -12.99
C THR A 246 5.28 8.52 -12.18
N ILE A 247 6.47 8.75 -11.62
CA ILE A 247 6.82 10.00 -10.92
C ILE A 247 7.93 10.67 -11.74
N GLY A 248 7.72 11.94 -12.11
CA GLY A 248 8.70 12.70 -12.88
C GLY A 248 8.37 14.19 -12.92
N VAL A 249 9.34 15.01 -13.35
CA VAL A 249 9.18 16.46 -13.52
C VAL A 249 8.33 16.77 -14.75
#